data_AF-A0A5F0LWI9-F1
#
_entry.id   AF-A0A5F0LWI9-F1
#
_cell.length_a   1.000
_cell.length_b   1.000
_cell.length_c   1.000
_cell.angle_alpha   90.00
_cell.angle_beta   90.00
_cell.angle_gamma   90.00
#
_symmetry.space_group_name_H-M   'P 1'
#
loop_
_entity.id
_entity.type
_entity.pdbx_description
1 polymer ?
#
loop_
_entity_poly.entity_id
_entity_poly.type
_entity_poly.pdbx_seq_one_letter_code
_entity_poly.pdbx_strand_id
1 'polypeptide(L)'
;MNIRKALLGMIRAIGWDSMCDVLTMTRQQLENRLYERRGQGITVDLALEMQAASGTTLFAQAIAVASGGSFVKLPPGMEGDQEELLAKFNRLYMHVGLLSARYAEYTADNEVDKRERADLIAIGNEISQATQELLALTFRTFCAPEQGAAE
;
A
#
# COMPACT_ATOMS: atom_id res chain seq x y z
N MET A 1 0.46 9.65 7.10
CA MET A 1 1.60 8.84 7.61
C MET A 1 2.88 9.59 7.28
N ASN A 2 3.80 9.81 8.23
CA ASN A 2 5.07 10.51 7.94
C ASN A 2 6.06 9.53 7.29
N ILE A 3 6.79 9.94 6.24
CA ILE A 3 7.80 9.12 5.54
C ILE A 3 8.81 8.52 6.53
N ARG A 4 9.26 9.26 7.54
CA ARG A 4 10.16 8.74 8.59
C ARG A 4 9.54 7.58 9.38
N LYS A 5 8.24 7.65 9.66
CA LYS A 5 7.52 6.57 10.36
C LYS A 5 7.45 5.31 9.49
N ALA A 6 7.31 5.46 8.17
CA ALA A 6 7.37 4.34 7.24
C ALA A 6 8.77 3.71 7.20
N LEU A 7 9.83 4.53 7.06
CA LEU A 7 11.22 4.06 7.10
C LEU A 7 11.54 3.30 8.39
N LEU A 8 11.14 3.84 9.56
CA LEU A 8 11.24 3.14 10.84
C LEU A 8 10.42 1.86 10.89
N GLY A 9 9.24 1.83 10.27
CA GLY A 9 8.42 0.62 10.16
C GLY A 9 9.11 -0.48 9.37
N MET A 10 9.77 -0.13 8.26
CA MET A 10 10.55 -1.08 7.45
C MET A 10 11.76 -1.63 8.22
N ILE A 11 12.47 -0.78 8.97
CA ILE A 11 13.55 -1.22 9.85
C ILE A 11 13.03 -2.17 10.93
N ARG A 12 11.87 -1.89 11.53
CA ARG A 12 11.28 -2.76 12.55
C ARG A 12 10.85 -4.12 11.99
N ALA A 13 10.49 -4.21 10.72
CA ALA A 13 10.03 -5.45 10.10
C ALA A 13 11.12 -6.52 10.03
N ILE A 14 12.37 -6.12 9.82
CA ILE A 14 13.52 -7.05 9.68
C ILE A 14 14.61 -6.87 10.74
N GLY A 15 14.56 -5.78 11.52
CA GLY A 15 15.59 -5.44 12.50
C GLY A 15 16.63 -4.45 11.97
N TRP A 16 17.29 -3.75 12.91
CA TRP A 16 18.32 -2.75 12.58
C TRP A 16 19.54 -3.36 11.91
N ASP A 17 20.05 -4.46 12.45
CA ASP A 17 21.29 -5.06 11.97
C ASP A 17 21.11 -5.63 10.55
N SER A 18 20.01 -6.36 10.31
CA SER A 18 19.67 -6.85 8.97
C SER A 18 19.46 -5.73 7.95
N MET A 19 18.87 -4.59 8.36
CA MET A 19 18.74 -3.44 7.45
C MET A 19 20.10 -2.80 7.15
N CYS A 20 20.97 -2.71 8.15
CA CYS A 20 22.34 -2.24 7.96
C CYS A 20 23.13 -3.13 6.98
N ASP A 21 22.98 -4.44 7.10
CA ASP A 21 23.62 -5.42 6.21
C ASP A 21 23.13 -5.27 4.77
N VAL A 22 21.80 -5.19 4.57
CA VAL A 22 21.18 -4.97 3.24
C VAL A 22 21.73 -3.71 2.60
N LEU A 23 21.73 -2.61 3.34
CA LEU A 23 22.13 -1.31 2.81
C LEU A 23 23.65 -1.09 2.82
N THR A 24 24.44 -2.10 3.22
CA THR A 24 25.91 -2.04 3.36
C THR A 24 26.40 -0.82 4.13
N MET A 25 25.73 -0.48 5.24
CA MET A 25 26.05 0.70 6.06
C MET A 25 26.04 0.40 7.55
N THR A 26 26.83 1.15 8.31
CA THR A 26 26.81 1.04 9.77
C THR A 26 25.52 1.60 10.36
N ARG A 27 25.17 1.17 11.57
CA ARG A 27 24.02 1.70 12.31
C ARG A 27 24.04 3.22 12.45
N GLN A 28 25.20 3.78 12.74
CA GLN A 28 25.36 5.23 12.86
C GLN A 28 25.13 5.95 11.52
N GLN A 29 25.58 5.38 10.41
CA GLN A 29 25.35 5.92 9.08
C GLN A 29 23.87 5.89 8.70
N LEU A 30 23.15 4.83 9.04
CA LEU A 30 21.70 4.71 8.81
C LEU A 30 20.92 5.68 9.69
N GLU A 31 21.23 5.76 10.98
CA GLU A 31 20.58 6.70 11.91
C GLU A 31 20.79 8.16 11.48
N ASN A 32 22.00 8.52 11.05
CA ASN A 32 22.27 9.88 10.59
C ASN A 32 21.43 10.25 9.37
N ARG A 33 21.24 9.33 8.41
CA ARG A 33 20.37 9.54 7.25
C ARG A 33 18.89 9.59 7.63
N LEU A 34 18.44 8.71 8.53
CA LEU A 34 17.04 8.62 8.96
C LEU A 34 16.56 9.86 9.73
N TYR A 35 17.46 10.45 10.52
CA TYR A 35 17.20 11.66 11.31
C TYR A 35 17.72 12.94 10.65
N GLU A 36 18.10 12.85 9.38
CA GLU A 36 18.58 13.97 8.56
C GLU A 36 19.72 14.78 9.20
N ARG A 37 20.57 14.10 9.98
CA ARG A 37 21.68 14.74 10.70
C ARG A 37 22.74 15.20 9.71
N ARG A 38 23.21 16.44 9.90
CA ARG A 38 24.24 17.05 9.05
C ARG A 38 23.85 17.11 7.57
N GLY A 39 22.56 17.28 7.26
CA GLY A 39 22.04 17.38 5.89
C GLY A 39 22.07 16.06 5.11
N GLN A 40 22.34 14.94 5.78
CA GLN A 40 22.17 13.61 5.17
C GLN A 40 20.68 13.28 5.04
N GLY A 41 20.34 12.33 4.19
CA GLY A 41 18.95 11.88 4.04
C GLY A 41 18.91 10.48 3.46
N ILE A 42 17.76 9.83 3.60
CA ILE A 42 17.47 8.60 2.85
C ILE A 42 17.03 9.03 1.45
N THR A 43 17.76 8.56 0.43
CA THR A 43 17.38 8.77 -0.98
C THR A 43 16.20 7.87 -1.35
N VAL A 44 15.54 8.18 -2.47
CA VAL A 44 14.43 7.33 -2.97
C VAL A 44 14.93 5.91 -3.25
N ASP A 45 16.12 5.75 -3.84
CA ASP A 45 16.70 4.43 -4.13
C ASP A 45 16.91 3.59 -2.85
N LEU A 46 17.50 4.20 -1.81
CA LEU A 46 17.65 3.54 -0.51
C LEU A 46 16.30 3.19 0.11
N ALA A 47 15.31 4.07 0.01
CA ALA A 47 13.97 3.79 0.53
C ALA A 47 13.28 2.64 -0.20
N LEU A 48 13.48 2.50 -1.52
CA LEU A 48 12.98 1.38 -2.32
C LEU A 48 13.69 0.08 -1.95
N GLU A 49 15.01 0.11 -1.72
CA GLU A 49 15.78 -1.04 -1.26
C GLU A 49 15.34 -1.50 0.13
N MET A 50 15.17 -0.56 1.08
CA MET A 50 14.58 -0.83 2.40
C MET A 50 13.19 -1.47 2.28
N GLN A 51 12.36 -0.97 1.35
CA GLN A 51 11.03 -1.51 1.12
C GLN A 51 11.08 -2.95 0.62
N ALA A 52 11.90 -3.22 -0.40
CA ALA A 52 12.09 -4.55 -0.96
C ALA A 52 12.60 -5.53 0.10
N ALA A 53 13.64 -5.16 0.85
CA ALA A 53 14.21 -6.01 1.90
C ALA A 53 13.23 -6.28 3.05
N SER A 54 12.40 -5.30 3.40
CA SER A 54 11.39 -5.47 4.45
C SER A 54 10.19 -6.32 4.03
N GLY A 55 10.00 -6.56 2.72
CA GLY A 55 8.80 -7.20 2.18
C GLY A 55 7.51 -6.39 2.36
N THR A 56 7.61 -5.12 2.77
CA THR A 56 6.45 -4.25 3.03
C THR A 56 6.20 -3.29 1.86
N THR A 57 5.12 -2.50 1.92
CA THR A 57 4.85 -1.39 0.98
C THR A 57 4.72 -0.05 1.70
N LEU A 58 5.37 0.08 2.86
CA LEU A 58 5.20 1.23 3.77
C LEU A 58 5.69 2.54 3.14
N PHE A 59 6.77 2.50 2.37
CA PHE A 59 7.29 3.70 1.70
C PHE A 59 6.34 4.17 0.58
N ALA A 60 5.91 3.27 -0.30
CA ALA A 60 4.95 3.57 -1.35
C ALA A 60 3.63 4.12 -0.78
N GLN A 61 3.13 3.55 0.31
CA GLN A 61 1.95 4.04 1.00
C GLN A 61 2.17 5.43 1.64
N ALA A 62 3.36 5.69 2.20
CA ALA A 62 3.68 7.01 2.76
C ALA A 62 3.72 8.09 1.67
N ILE A 63 4.30 7.77 0.50
CA ILE A 63 4.34 8.68 -0.66
C ILE A 63 2.93 8.94 -1.17
N ALA A 64 2.11 7.90 -1.38
CA ALA A 64 0.73 8.06 -1.83
C ALA A 64 -0.06 8.98 -0.89
N VAL A 65 0.02 8.75 0.42
CA VAL A 65 -0.65 9.60 1.42
C VAL A 65 -0.11 11.03 1.42
N ALA A 66 1.20 11.22 1.27
CA ALA A 66 1.81 12.55 1.19
C ALA A 66 1.34 13.33 -0.05
N SER A 67 1.05 12.62 -1.14
CA SER A 67 0.49 13.17 -2.38
C SER A 67 -1.04 13.29 -2.38
N GLY A 68 -1.72 13.01 -1.26
CA GLY A 68 -3.18 13.07 -1.15
C GLY A 68 -3.93 11.88 -1.76
N GLY A 69 -3.22 10.81 -2.12
CA GLY A 69 -3.80 9.57 -2.67
C GLY A 69 -3.76 8.39 -1.69
N SER A 70 -4.14 7.22 -2.19
CA SER A 70 -3.98 5.94 -1.50
C SER A 70 -3.16 4.97 -2.36
N PHE A 71 -2.34 4.15 -1.69
CA PHE A 71 -1.58 3.10 -2.35
C PHE A 71 -2.41 1.81 -2.33
N VAL A 72 -2.63 1.25 -3.53
CA VAL A 72 -3.30 -0.03 -3.70
C VAL A 72 -2.27 -1.05 -4.18
N LYS A 73 -1.96 -2.04 -3.32
CA LYS A 73 -1.10 -3.16 -3.72
C LYS A 73 -1.92 -4.09 -4.62
N LEU A 74 -1.45 -4.34 -5.83
CA LEU A 74 -2.03 -5.36 -6.69
C LEU A 74 -1.63 -6.76 -6.18
N PRO A 75 -2.54 -7.74 -6.18
CA PRO A 75 -2.19 -9.11 -5.77
C PRO A 75 -1.17 -9.74 -6.74
N PRO A 76 -0.22 -10.53 -6.22
CA PRO A 76 0.69 -11.30 -7.07
C PRO A 76 -0.09 -12.41 -7.79
N GLY A 77 0.20 -12.64 -9.07
CA GLY A 77 -0.42 -13.71 -9.84
C GLY A 77 -1.92 -13.50 -10.04
N MET A 78 -2.30 -12.54 -10.90
CA MET A 78 -3.68 -12.39 -11.36
C MET A 78 -4.04 -13.49 -12.37
N GLU A 79 -3.97 -14.73 -11.89
CA GLU A 79 -4.39 -15.95 -12.57
C GLU A 79 -5.76 -16.35 -12.04
N GLY A 80 -6.80 -15.95 -12.76
CA GLY A 80 -8.19 -16.27 -12.41
C GLY A 80 -9.07 -16.52 -13.62
N ASP A 81 -10.07 -17.37 -13.44
CA ASP A 81 -11.09 -17.74 -14.45
C ASP A 81 -12.36 -16.88 -14.25
N GLN A 82 -13.32 -16.99 -15.17
CA GLN A 82 -14.54 -16.16 -15.21
C GLN A 82 -15.41 -16.24 -13.95
N GLU A 83 -15.43 -17.39 -13.25
CA GLU A 83 -16.10 -17.53 -11.94
C GLU A 83 -15.47 -16.67 -10.84
N GLU A 84 -14.16 -16.41 -10.93
CA GLU A 84 -13.45 -15.57 -9.96
C GLU A 84 -13.88 -14.11 -10.11
N LEU A 85 -14.23 -13.67 -11.33
CA LEU A 85 -14.66 -12.29 -11.60
C LEU A 85 -15.97 -11.94 -10.88
N LEU A 86 -16.95 -12.85 -10.90
CA LEU A 86 -18.22 -12.66 -10.18
C LEU A 86 -18.00 -12.65 -8.65
N ALA A 87 -17.14 -13.52 -8.14
CA ALA A 87 -16.79 -13.54 -6.72
C ALA A 87 -16.10 -12.22 -6.27
N LYS A 88 -15.21 -11.68 -7.10
CA LYS A 88 -14.54 -10.38 -6.84
C LYS A 88 -15.54 -9.22 -6.91
N PHE A 89 -16.48 -9.24 -7.85
CA PHE A 89 -17.55 -8.25 -7.93
C PHE A 89 -18.44 -8.25 -6.69
N ASN A 90 -18.86 -9.43 -6.23
CA ASN A 90 -19.65 -9.58 -5.00
C ASN A 90 -18.88 -9.09 -3.77
N ARG A 91 -17.58 -9.40 -3.68
CA ARG A 91 -16.71 -8.92 -2.60
C ARG A 91 -16.64 -7.40 -2.57
N LEU A 92 -16.47 -6.74 -3.72
CA LEU A 92 -16.51 -5.28 -3.83
C LEU A 92 -17.83 -4.72 -3.27
N TYR A 93 -18.96 -5.30 -3.67
CA TYR A 93 -20.29 -4.87 -3.20
C TYR A 93 -20.44 -5.01 -1.68
N MET A 94 -19.92 -6.10 -1.12
CA MET A 94 -19.90 -6.34 0.32
C MET A 94 -19.10 -5.27 1.08
N HIS A 95 -17.93 -4.89 0.59
CA HIS A 95 -17.11 -3.84 1.21
C HIS A 95 -17.78 -2.45 1.12
N VAL A 96 -18.46 -2.15 0.01
CA VAL A 96 -19.27 -0.92 -0.12
C VAL A 96 -20.42 -0.91 0.90
N GLY A 97 -21.11 -2.05 1.09
CA GLY A 97 -22.14 -2.20 2.11
C GLY A 97 -21.60 -2.01 3.53
N LEU A 98 -20.44 -2.59 3.84
CA LEU A 98 -19.75 -2.41 5.11
C LEU A 98 -19.37 -0.94 5.35
N LEU A 99 -18.84 -0.26 4.34
CA LEU A 99 -18.51 1.17 4.43
C LEU A 99 -19.75 2.01 4.76
N SER A 100 -20.86 1.74 4.10
CA SER A 100 -22.14 2.43 4.35
C SER A 100 -22.61 2.25 5.79
N ALA A 101 -22.59 1.01 6.30
CA ALA A 101 -22.98 0.71 7.67
C ALA A 101 -22.08 1.41 8.71
N ARG A 102 -20.75 1.33 8.52
CA ARG A 102 -19.78 1.97 9.42
C ARG A 102 -19.83 3.48 9.37
N TYR A 103 -20.06 4.06 8.20
CA TYR A 103 -20.23 5.50 8.05
C TYR A 103 -21.45 5.99 8.83
N ALA A 104 -22.59 5.29 8.72
CA ALA A 104 -23.79 5.64 9.48
C ALA A 104 -23.58 5.51 11.00
N GLU A 105 -22.85 4.48 11.44
CA GLU A 105 -22.50 4.28 12.85
C GLU A 105 -21.58 5.39 13.39
N TYR A 106 -20.47 5.67 12.71
CA TYR A 106 -19.43 6.61 13.17
C TYR A 106 -19.75 8.09 12.94
N THR A 107 -20.84 8.41 12.25
CA THR A 107 -21.29 9.80 12.08
C THR A 107 -22.51 10.14 12.96
N ALA A 108 -23.02 9.17 13.72
CA ALA A 108 -24.22 9.33 14.54
C ALA A 108 -24.06 10.38 15.65
N ASP A 109 -22.84 10.57 16.17
CA ASP A 109 -22.49 11.55 17.19
C ASP A 109 -21.88 12.85 16.62
N ASN A 110 -21.82 12.98 15.29
CA ASN A 110 -21.17 14.07 14.55
C ASN A 110 -19.66 14.23 14.80
N GLU A 111 -18.97 13.22 15.34
CA GLU A 111 -17.53 13.27 15.54
C GLU A 111 -16.86 11.95 15.13
N VAL A 112 -15.98 11.98 14.13
CA VAL A 112 -15.21 10.79 13.75
C VAL A 112 -13.87 10.80 14.48
N ASP A 113 -13.69 9.86 15.40
CA ASP A 113 -12.47 9.73 16.19
C ASP A 113 -11.29 9.18 15.35
N LYS A 114 -10.09 9.11 15.96
CA LYS A 114 -8.89 8.61 15.28
C LYS A 114 -8.97 7.14 14.85
N ARG A 115 -9.63 6.30 15.64
CA ARG A 115 -9.82 4.86 15.40
C ARG A 115 -10.84 4.68 14.27
N GLU A 116 -11.96 5.36 14.33
CA GLU A 116 -13.03 5.33 13.32
C GLU A 116 -12.53 5.83 11.98
N ARG A 117 -11.78 6.93 11.98
CA ARG A 117 -11.10 7.42 10.78
C ARG A 117 -10.15 6.37 10.19
N ALA A 118 -9.40 5.65 11.04
CA ALA A 118 -8.49 4.61 10.57
C ALA A 118 -9.25 3.41 9.99
N ASP A 119 -10.39 3.04 10.58
CA ASP A 119 -11.26 1.97 10.13
C ASP A 119 -11.91 2.30 8.77
N LEU A 120 -12.50 3.49 8.62
CA LEU A 120 -13.06 3.95 7.34
C LEU A 120 -12.02 3.99 6.22
N ILE A 121 -10.79 4.40 6.53
CA ILE A 121 -9.67 4.37 5.58
C ILE A 121 -9.30 2.94 5.21
N ALA A 122 -9.28 2.00 6.17
CA ALA A 122 -9.00 0.61 5.90
C ALA A 122 -10.05 0.01 4.94
N ILE A 123 -11.34 0.23 5.21
CA ILE A 123 -12.43 -0.24 4.33
C ILE A 123 -12.32 0.40 2.94
N GLY A 124 -12.05 1.70 2.84
CA GLY A 124 -11.85 2.38 1.56
C GLY A 124 -10.67 1.81 0.75
N ASN A 125 -9.59 1.40 1.42
CA ASN A 125 -8.46 0.74 0.78
C ASN A 125 -8.85 -0.67 0.27
N GLU A 126 -9.64 -1.43 1.03
CA GLU A 126 -10.15 -2.74 0.59
C GLU A 126 -11.04 -2.62 -0.64
N ILE A 127 -11.94 -1.61 -0.69
CA ILE A 127 -12.76 -1.31 -1.88
C ILE A 127 -11.89 -0.98 -3.09
N SER A 128 -10.88 -0.14 -2.88
CA SER A 128 -9.97 0.27 -3.95
C SER A 128 -9.19 -0.93 -4.49
N GLN A 129 -8.69 -1.80 -3.62
CA GLN A 129 -8.03 -3.05 -4.00
C GLN A 129 -8.96 -3.97 -4.77
N ALA A 130 -10.15 -4.27 -4.22
CA ALA A 130 -11.12 -5.14 -4.89
C ALA A 130 -11.51 -4.62 -6.28
N THR A 131 -11.64 -3.29 -6.43
CA THR A 131 -11.89 -2.65 -7.73
C THR A 131 -10.74 -2.89 -8.71
N GLN A 132 -9.48 -2.71 -8.28
CA GLN A 132 -8.33 -2.92 -9.15
C GLN A 132 -8.18 -4.39 -9.57
N GLU A 133 -8.42 -5.33 -8.64
CA GLU A 133 -8.42 -6.76 -8.94
C GLU A 133 -9.48 -7.13 -9.98
N LEU A 134 -10.70 -6.60 -9.80
CA LEU A 134 -11.81 -6.79 -10.73
C LEU A 134 -11.47 -6.23 -12.12
N LEU A 135 -10.96 -5.00 -12.20
CA LEU A 135 -10.60 -4.37 -13.47
C LEU A 135 -9.52 -5.15 -14.21
N ALA A 136 -8.47 -5.57 -13.50
CA ALA A 136 -7.39 -6.32 -14.10
C ALA A 136 -7.84 -7.69 -14.63
N LEU A 137 -8.68 -8.43 -13.87
CA LEU A 137 -9.29 -9.67 -14.35
C LEU A 137 -10.20 -9.42 -15.55
N THR A 138 -11.02 -8.36 -15.52
CA THR A 138 -11.92 -7.99 -16.61
C THR A 138 -11.13 -7.71 -17.90
N PHE A 139 -10.10 -6.88 -17.83
CA PHE A 139 -9.28 -6.60 -19.02
C PHE A 139 -8.53 -7.83 -19.51
N ARG A 140 -8.06 -8.71 -18.62
CA ARG A 140 -7.44 -9.97 -19.05
C ARG A 140 -8.42 -10.90 -19.77
N THR A 141 -9.64 -11.05 -19.25
CA THR A 141 -10.64 -11.98 -19.80
C THR A 141 -11.27 -11.45 -21.08
N PHE A 142 -11.49 -10.13 -21.17
CA PHE A 142 -12.29 -9.52 -22.24
C PHE A 142 -11.52 -8.61 -23.20
N CYS A 143 -10.30 -8.16 -22.86
CA CYS A 143 -9.43 -7.52 -23.85
C CYS A 143 -8.55 -8.59 -24.50
N ALA A 144 -8.56 -8.62 -25.84
CA ALA A 144 -7.60 -9.43 -26.58
C ALA A 144 -6.17 -9.01 -26.21
N PRO A 145 -5.18 -9.92 -26.18
CA PRO A 145 -3.79 -9.51 -26.08
C PRO A 145 -3.53 -8.52 -27.21
N GLU A 146 -2.98 -7.36 -26.88
CA GLU A 146 -2.49 -6.43 -27.90
C GLU A 146 -1.55 -7.24 -28.81
N GLN A 147 -2.02 -7.50 -30.03
CA GLN A 147 -1.17 -8.05 -31.07
C GLN A 147 0.00 -7.08 -31.18
N GLY A 148 1.20 -7.61 -30.96
CA GLY A 148 2.41 -6.83 -30.86
C GLY A 148 2.48 -5.76 -31.94
N ALA A 149 2.88 -4.56 -31.53
CA ALA A 149 3.62 -3.67 -32.41
C ALA A 149 4.87 -4.43 -32.87
N ALA A 150 4.72 -5.23 -33.92
CA ALA A 150 5.80 -5.70 -34.75
C ALA A 150 6.21 -4.51 -35.61
N GLU A 151 7.25 -3.80 -35.18
CA GLU A 151 8.16 -3.10 -36.10
C GLU A 151 9.11 -4.10 -36.76
#